data_AF-A0A3D2CMV9-F1
#
_entry.id   AF-A0A3D2CMV9-F1
#
_cell.length_a   1.000
_cell.length_b   1.000
_cell.length_c   1.000
_cell.angle_alpha   90.00
_cell.angle_beta   90.00
_cell.angle_gamma   90.00
#
_symmetry.space_group_name_H-M   'P 1'
#
loop_
_entity.id
_entity.type
_entity.pdbx_description
1 polymer ?
#
loop_
_entity_poly.entity_id
_entity_poly.type
_entity_poly.pdbx_seq_one_letter_code
_entity_poly.pdbx_strand_id
1 'polypeptide(L)'
;MLVFSLILMFSVPAFAATANTDSAKQEVVYINLNSDGSVSEICVVNIFELDEDGQIVDYGDYTALRNMTSNDKITFGNETVRMDTKAGKLYYEGTLNQNVIPWIFSFRYFIDGTEYKAEEIAGKDGALKITISIRQNPDCNSTFFENYGLQASVTLDTGLCKNIIADGATAANVGKNRQLTYTILPGTEKDITVTANVTDFEMAAIAIVGLPLNMEVDIDSINTDELTKELNRLKDAVAELDDGAGELKDGAKN
;
A
#
# COMPACT_ATOMS: atom_id res chain seq x y z
N MET A 1 3.98 35.57 -2.00
CA MET A 1 3.72 34.20 -2.47
C MET A 1 2.20 34.03 -2.46
N LEU A 2 1.57 34.13 -3.63
CA LEU A 2 0.12 34.07 -3.81
C LEU A 2 -0.27 32.60 -3.97
N VAL A 3 -1.11 32.08 -3.07
CA VAL A 3 -1.73 30.76 -3.19
C VAL A 3 -3.17 30.99 -3.65
N PHE A 4 -3.47 30.59 -4.87
CA PHE A 4 -4.85 30.47 -5.36
C PHE A 4 -5.35 29.07 -4.99
N SER A 5 -6.44 29.00 -4.23
CA SER A 5 -7.20 27.77 -4.01
C SER A 5 -8.61 28.02 -4.57
N LEU A 6 -8.98 27.29 -5.61
CA LEU A 6 -10.32 27.35 -6.21
C LEU A 6 -11.14 26.16 -5.66
N ILE A 7 -12.18 26.46 -4.89
CA ILE A 7 -13.18 25.48 -4.46
C ILE A 7 -14.44 25.74 -5.29
N LEU A 8 -14.85 24.75 -6.10
CA LEU A 8 -16.12 24.75 -6.79
C LEU A 8 -17.10 23.88 -5.99
N MET A 9 -18.08 24.50 -5.35
CA MET A 9 -19.21 23.83 -4.74
C MET A 9 -20.45 24.02 -5.61
N PHE A 10 -21.03 22.92 -6.09
CA PHE A 10 -22.38 22.92 -6.64
C PHE A 10 -23.33 22.36 -5.58
N SER A 11 -24.24 23.21 -5.09
CA SER A 11 -25.34 22.81 -4.22
C SER A 11 -26.62 22.64 -5.05
N VAL A 12 -27.25 21.47 -4.97
CA VAL A 12 -28.65 21.30 -5.37
C VAL A 12 -29.46 21.04 -4.10
N PRO A 13 -30.57 21.76 -3.84
CA PRO A 13 -31.37 21.52 -2.65
C PRO A 13 -32.26 20.28 -2.86
N ALA A 14 -32.11 19.28 -2.01
CA ALA A 14 -33.07 18.18 -1.88
C ALA A 14 -33.83 18.31 -0.56
N PHE A 15 -35.16 18.28 -0.66
CA PHE A 15 -36.11 18.43 0.43
C PHE A 15 -36.00 17.29 1.45
N ALA A 16 -36.17 17.67 2.71
CA ALA A 16 -36.01 16.83 3.90
C ALA A 16 -36.98 15.65 4.00
N ALA A 17 -36.45 14.51 4.43
CA ALA A 17 -37.17 13.47 5.16
C ALA A 17 -36.21 12.82 6.18
N THR A 18 -36.51 13.02 7.47
CA THR A 18 -36.08 12.23 8.66
C THR A 18 -34.58 11.94 8.84
N ALA A 19 -34.04 12.50 9.93
CA ALA A 19 -32.67 12.40 10.41
C ALA A 19 -32.11 10.96 10.48
N ASN A 20 -31.21 10.67 9.54
CA ASN A 20 -29.88 10.18 9.85
C ASN A 20 -28.95 11.08 9.03
N THR A 21 -28.30 12.03 9.69
CA THR A 21 -27.11 12.66 9.14
C THR A 21 -26.09 11.54 8.99
N ASP A 22 -25.98 10.98 7.78
CA ASP A 22 -24.78 10.30 7.33
C ASP A 22 -23.66 11.36 7.36
N SER A 23 -23.14 11.61 8.56
CA SER A 23 -21.82 12.18 8.76
C SER A 23 -20.90 11.37 7.86
N ALA A 24 -20.30 12.00 6.85
CA ALA A 24 -19.42 11.31 5.91
C ALA A 24 -18.28 10.64 6.69
N LYS A 25 -18.42 9.34 6.95
CA LYS A 25 -17.46 8.54 7.69
C LYS A 25 -16.15 8.52 6.93
N GLN A 26 -15.05 8.72 7.64
CA GLN A 26 -13.71 8.48 7.11
C GLN A 26 -13.05 7.35 7.88
N GLU A 27 -12.23 6.56 7.19
CA GLU A 27 -11.53 5.43 7.77
C GLU A 27 -10.06 5.46 7.39
N VAL A 28 -9.20 5.14 8.35
CA VAL A 28 -7.78 4.90 8.13
C VAL A 28 -7.43 3.52 8.68
N VAL A 29 -6.93 2.65 7.80
CA VAL A 29 -6.55 1.28 8.15
C VAL A 29 -5.04 1.20 8.37
N TYR A 30 -4.64 0.84 9.57
CA TYR A 30 -3.25 0.57 9.94
C TYR A 30 -3.03 -0.94 10.01
N ILE A 31 -2.05 -1.43 9.27
CA ILE A 31 -1.68 -2.84 9.23
C ILE A 31 -0.27 -2.97 9.82
N ASN A 32 -0.18 -3.66 10.95
CA ASN A 32 1.09 -3.98 11.58
C ASN A 32 1.59 -5.31 11.02
N LEU A 33 2.77 -5.28 10.40
CA LEU A 33 3.46 -6.46 9.90
C LEU A 33 4.57 -6.86 10.87
N ASN A 34 4.77 -8.16 11.04
CA ASN A 34 5.97 -8.70 11.65
C ASN A 34 7.17 -8.51 10.72
N SER A 35 8.38 -8.71 11.27
CA SER A 35 9.63 -8.52 10.53
C SER A 35 9.79 -9.42 9.31
N ASP A 36 9.01 -10.51 9.20
CA ASP A 36 8.97 -11.43 8.06
C ASP A 36 7.89 -11.09 7.02
N GLY A 37 7.06 -10.07 7.27
CA GLY A 37 5.96 -9.63 6.41
C GLY A 37 4.59 -10.22 6.77
N SER A 38 4.49 -11.13 7.74
CA SER A 38 3.20 -11.65 8.20
C SER A 38 2.38 -10.59 8.95
N VAL A 39 1.05 -10.62 8.82
CA VAL A 39 0.15 -9.66 9.49
C VAL A 39 0.04 -9.99 10.98
N SER A 40 0.38 -9.04 11.84
CA SER A 40 0.24 -9.16 13.29
C SER A 40 -1.11 -8.64 13.78
N GLU A 41 -1.49 -7.45 13.34
CA GLU A 41 -2.67 -6.74 13.84
C GLU A 41 -3.15 -5.73 12.80
N ILE A 42 -4.47 -5.55 12.71
CA ILE A 42 -5.08 -4.52 11.89
C ILE A 42 -5.94 -3.63 12.78
N CYS A 43 -5.66 -2.33 12.76
CA CYS A 43 -6.41 -1.32 13.48
C CYS A 43 -7.09 -0.38 12.49
N VAL A 44 -8.40 -0.18 12.64
CA VAL A 44 -9.18 0.77 11.85
C VAL A 44 -9.49 1.97 12.72
N VAL A 45 -9.02 3.15 12.33
CA VAL A 45 -9.40 4.41 12.94
C VAL A 45 -10.59 4.97 12.15
N ASN A 46 -11.74 5.01 12.82
CA ASN A 46 -12.98 5.55 12.28
C ASN A 46 -13.13 7.00 12.74
N ILE A 47 -13.53 7.87 11.80
CA ILE A 47 -13.68 9.31 12.01
C ILE A 47 -15.08 9.73 11.60
N PHE A 48 -15.79 10.37 12.52
CA PHE A 48 -17.09 10.97 12.31
C PHE A 48 -17.01 12.46 12.62
N GLU A 49 -17.82 13.27 11.94
CA GLU A 49 -17.98 14.70 12.21
C GLU A 49 -19.48 14.96 12.39
N LEU A 50 -19.88 15.37 13.58
CA LEU A 50 -21.28 15.65 13.90
C LEU A 50 -21.49 17.15 14.03
N ASP A 51 -22.50 17.70 13.35
CA ASP A 51 -22.88 19.11 13.47
C ASP A 51 -23.55 19.43 14.82
N GLU A 52 -24.19 18.44 15.43
CA GLU A 52 -24.89 18.54 16.70
C GLU A 52 -24.66 17.30 17.58
N ASP A 53 -24.96 17.40 18.88
CA ASP A 53 -24.90 16.25 19.79
C ASP A 53 -25.82 15.13 19.29
N GLY A 54 -25.35 13.89 19.31
CA GLY A 54 -26.08 12.79 18.71
C GLY A 54 -25.47 11.42 18.98
N GLN A 55 -26.05 10.40 18.34
CA GLN A 55 -25.58 9.02 18.41
C GLN A 55 -24.98 8.61 17.06
N ILE A 56 -23.79 8.02 17.11
CA ILE A 56 -23.22 7.32 15.96
C ILE A 56 -23.61 5.85 16.01
N VAL A 57 -23.89 5.29 14.84
CA VAL A 57 -24.07 3.85 14.64
C VAL A 57 -23.14 3.43 13.52
N ASP A 58 -22.28 2.46 13.81
CA ASP A 58 -21.28 1.98 12.88
C ASP A 58 -21.16 0.45 12.95
N TYR A 59 -20.57 -0.16 11.93
CA TYR A 59 -20.50 -1.60 11.78
C TYR A 59 -19.07 -2.07 11.55
N GLY A 60 -18.70 -3.17 12.21
CA GLY A 60 -17.40 -3.82 12.01
C GLY A 60 -17.20 -5.03 12.91
N ASP A 61 -16.38 -5.97 12.44
CA ASP A 61 -15.97 -7.15 13.19
C ASP A 61 -14.68 -6.86 13.97
N TYR A 62 -14.85 -6.41 15.21
CA TYR A 62 -13.77 -5.99 16.09
C TYR A 62 -13.64 -6.89 17.32
N THR A 63 -12.40 -7.12 17.75
CA THR A 63 -12.09 -7.79 19.03
C THR A 63 -11.93 -6.81 20.17
N ALA A 64 -11.53 -5.56 19.87
CA ALA A 64 -11.37 -4.48 20.83
C ALA A 64 -11.74 -3.14 20.20
N LEU A 65 -12.24 -2.23 21.03
CA LEU A 65 -12.59 -0.87 20.65
C LEU A 65 -12.01 0.12 21.66
N ARG A 66 -11.49 1.24 21.16
CA ARG A 66 -10.90 2.31 21.97
C ARG A 66 -11.40 3.66 21.49
N ASN A 67 -12.08 4.40 22.37
CA ASN A 67 -12.38 5.82 22.12
C ASN A 67 -11.06 6.62 22.24
N MET A 68 -10.78 7.46 21.23
CA MET A 68 -9.57 8.27 21.18
C MET A 68 -9.83 9.75 21.47
N THR A 69 -11.09 10.16 21.55
CA THR A 69 -11.47 11.59 21.61
C THR A 69 -12.03 11.99 22.96
N SER A 70 -12.83 11.12 23.56
CA SER A 70 -13.54 11.40 24.80
C SER A 70 -13.53 10.18 25.72
N ASN A 71 -14.15 10.34 26.88
CA ASN A 71 -14.42 9.25 27.82
C ASN A 71 -15.82 8.67 27.64
N ASP A 72 -16.51 9.02 26.55
CA ASP A 72 -17.85 8.51 26.27
C ASP A 72 -17.79 7.00 26.03
N LYS A 73 -18.80 6.30 26.55
CA LYS A 73 -18.82 4.84 26.54
C LYS A 73 -19.15 4.31 25.16
N ILE A 74 -18.31 3.40 24.66
CA ILE A 74 -18.60 2.59 23.48
C ILE A 74 -19.49 1.41 23.89
N THR A 75 -20.61 1.24 23.18
CA THR A 75 -21.41 0.02 23.25
C THR A 75 -21.18 -0.79 21.99
N PHE A 76 -20.78 -2.05 22.15
CA PHE A 76 -20.51 -2.95 21.02
C PHE A 76 -21.20 -4.29 21.22
N GLY A 77 -21.87 -4.77 20.17
CA GLY A 77 -22.51 -6.08 20.15
C GLY A 77 -23.15 -6.34 18.79
N ASN A 78 -23.13 -7.60 18.34
CA ASN A 78 -23.58 -8.02 17.01
C ASN A 78 -22.99 -7.15 15.90
N GLU A 79 -21.65 -6.98 15.91
CA GLU A 79 -20.89 -6.17 14.94
C GLU A 79 -21.33 -4.70 14.83
N THR A 80 -22.14 -4.21 15.78
CA THR A 80 -22.65 -2.84 15.78
C THR A 80 -22.01 -2.04 16.91
N VAL A 81 -21.33 -0.98 16.54
CA VAL A 81 -20.77 0.04 17.44
C VAL A 81 -21.79 1.16 17.61
N ARG A 82 -22.05 1.55 18.87
CA ARG A 82 -22.89 2.71 19.20
C ARG A 82 -22.18 3.60 20.22
N MET A 83 -22.21 4.90 19.98
CA MET A 83 -21.68 5.89 20.92
C MET A 83 -22.53 7.16 20.86
N ASP A 84 -22.97 7.63 22.03
CA ASP A 84 -23.51 8.97 22.17
C ASP A 84 -22.34 9.94 22.31
N THR A 85 -22.29 10.97 21.46
CA THR A 85 -21.19 11.92 21.41
C THR A 85 -21.69 13.34 21.18
N LYS A 86 -20.83 14.31 21.46
CA LYS A 86 -21.14 15.72 21.24
C LYS A 86 -20.84 16.13 19.82
N ALA A 87 -21.36 17.28 19.42
CA ALA A 87 -20.97 17.94 18.18
C ALA A 87 -19.44 18.05 18.07
N GLY A 88 -18.92 17.85 16.86
CA GLY A 88 -17.51 17.87 16.49
C GLY A 88 -16.98 16.52 16.01
N LYS A 89 -15.65 16.43 15.93
CA LYS A 89 -14.96 15.21 15.50
C LYS A 89 -14.96 14.15 16.57
N LEU A 90 -15.31 12.94 16.17
CA LEU A 90 -15.14 11.73 16.95
C LEU A 90 -14.16 10.80 16.24
N TYR A 91 -13.16 10.33 16.99
CA TYR A 91 -12.22 9.30 16.62
C TYR A 91 -12.38 8.10 17.54
N TYR A 92 -12.54 6.92 16.96
CA TYR A 92 -12.42 5.66 17.68
C TYR A 92 -11.64 4.64 16.86
N GLU A 93 -10.90 3.78 17.54
CA GLU A 93 -10.11 2.71 16.96
C GLU A 93 -10.78 1.36 17.22
N GLY A 94 -10.82 0.50 16.21
CA GLY A 94 -11.22 -0.90 16.34
C GLY A 94 -10.11 -1.83 15.87
N THR A 95 -9.76 -2.81 16.69
CA THR A 95 -8.86 -3.90 16.32
C THR A 95 -9.68 -4.98 15.63
N LEU A 96 -9.37 -5.30 14.37
CA LEU A 96 -10.13 -6.30 13.61
C LEU A 96 -9.97 -7.70 14.20
N ASN A 97 -11.02 -8.50 14.05
CA ASN A 97 -11.00 -9.93 14.41
C ASN A 97 -10.25 -10.80 13.39
N GLN A 98 -10.24 -10.38 12.12
CA GLN A 98 -9.53 -11.07 11.04
C GLN A 98 -8.33 -10.26 10.53
N ASN A 99 -7.18 -10.92 10.46
CA ASN A 99 -5.91 -10.34 10.00
C ASN A 99 -5.61 -10.72 8.53
N VAL A 100 -6.60 -10.61 7.65
CA VAL A 100 -6.46 -10.92 6.22
C VAL A 100 -6.47 -9.61 5.43
N ILE A 101 -5.43 -9.39 4.63
CA ILE A 101 -5.27 -8.18 3.80
C ILE A 101 -5.08 -8.55 2.32
N PRO A 102 -5.26 -7.62 1.37
CA PRO A 102 -5.20 -7.90 -0.07
C PRO A 102 -3.82 -8.33 -0.62
N TRP A 103 -2.75 -8.14 0.16
CA TRP A 103 -1.37 -8.45 -0.22
C TRP A 103 -0.73 -9.45 0.74
N ILE A 104 0.10 -10.34 0.22
CA ILE A 104 1.03 -11.15 1.00
C ILE A 104 2.41 -10.50 0.89
N PHE A 105 2.98 -10.15 2.03
CA PHE A 105 4.34 -9.63 2.13
C PHE A 105 5.29 -10.71 2.65
N SER A 106 6.49 -10.77 2.10
CA SER A 106 7.57 -11.60 2.63
C SER A 106 8.88 -10.82 2.64
N PHE A 107 9.49 -10.70 3.81
CA PHE A 107 10.77 -10.01 4.01
C PHE A 107 11.82 -11.02 4.46
N ARG A 108 12.97 -11.03 3.78
CA ARG A 108 14.12 -11.87 4.15
C ARG A 108 15.40 -11.06 4.15
N TYR A 109 16.29 -11.40 5.07
CA TYR A 109 17.51 -10.64 5.34
C TYR A 109 18.71 -11.56 5.29
N PHE A 110 19.80 -11.06 4.71
CA PHE A 110 21.02 -11.83 4.54
C PHE A 110 22.24 -10.96 4.85
N ILE A 111 23.24 -11.55 5.50
CA ILE A 111 24.59 -11.00 5.63
C ILE A 111 25.54 -12.00 4.99
N ASP A 112 26.37 -11.54 4.06
CA ASP A 112 27.36 -12.35 3.35
C ASP A 112 26.76 -13.63 2.72
N GLY A 113 25.51 -13.52 2.25
CA GLY A 113 24.76 -14.62 1.63
C GLY A 113 24.09 -15.59 2.62
N THR A 114 24.33 -15.47 3.92
CA THR A 114 23.64 -16.28 4.96
C THR A 114 22.35 -15.60 5.37
N GLU A 115 21.24 -16.34 5.39
CA GLU A 115 19.93 -15.85 5.83
C GLU A 115 19.86 -15.74 7.35
N TYR A 116 19.25 -14.66 7.85
CA TYR A 116 19.01 -14.41 9.27
C TYR A 116 17.57 -13.99 9.51
N LYS A 117 17.07 -14.24 10.71
CA LYS A 117 15.87 -13.55 11.19
C LYS A 117 16.19 -12.07 11.43
N ALA A 118 15.17 -11.24 11.38
CA ALA A 118 15.34 -9.80 11.55
C ALA A 118 15.88 -9.44 12.94
N GLU A 119 15.55 -10.20 13.98
CA GLU A 119 16.04 -9.95 15.34
C GLU A 119 17.51 -10.36 15.50
N GLU A 120 18.02 -11.21 14.61
CA GLU A 120 19.37 -11.74 14.65
C GLU A 120 20.34 -10.93 13.79
N ILE A 121 19.85 -10.10 12.87
CA ILE A 121 20.70 -9.33 11.95
C ILE A 121 21.20 -8.01 12.54
N ALA A 122 20.55 -7.52 13.60
CA ALA A 122 20.92 -6.28 14.26
C ALA A 122 22.37 -6.33 14.77
N GLY A 123 23.13 -5.26 14.51
CA GLY A 123 24.52 -5.11 14.91
C GLY A 123 25.53 -5.94 14.11
N LYS A 124 25.10 -6.62 13.03
CA LYS A 124 26.03 -7.35 12.15
C LYS A 124 26.72 -6.44 11.15
N ASP A 125 27.93 -6.86 10.78
CA ASP A 125 28.73 -6.28 9.70
C ASP A 125 28.71 -7.21 8.48
N GLY A 126 28.88 -6.66 7.28
CA GLY A 126 29.09 -7.44 6.05
C GLY A 126 28.30 -6.94 4.86
N ALA A 127 28.12 -7.81 3.86
CA ALA A 127 27.30 -7.54 2.69
C ALA A 127 25.83 -7.85 2.99
N LEU A 128 25.06 -6.81 3.28
CA LEU A 128 23.61 -6.88 3.47
C LEU A 128 22.90 -7.12 2.14
N LYS A 129 21.92 -8.00 2.18
CA LYS A 129 20.86 -8.11 1.18
C LYS A 129 19.52 -8.23 1.89
N ILE A 130 18.57 -7.37 1.53
CA ILE A 130 17.16 -7.45 1.92
C ILE A 130 16.37 -7.81 0.68
N THR A 131 15.51 -8.82 0.77
CA THR A 131 14.56 -9.16 -0.29
C THR A 131 13.13 -8.98 0.22
N ILE A 132 12.33 -8.26 -0.54
CA ILE A 132 10.91 -8.02 -0.25
C ILE A 132 10.10 -8.58 -1.41
N SER A 133 9.17 -9.49 -1.11
CA SER A 133 8.21 -10.04 -2.06
C SER A 133 6.81 -9.54 -1.70
N ILE A 134 6.09 -9.08 -2.72
CA ILE A 134 4.71 -8.58 -2.63
C ILE A 134 3.89 -9.39 -3.63
N ARG A 135 2.85 -10.07 -3.14
CA ARG A 135 1.98 -10.96 -3.93
C ARG A 135 0.51 -10.68 -3.65
N GLN A 136 -0.37 -11.08 -4.56
CA GLN A 136 -1.81 -11.06 -4.29
C GLN A 136 -2.15 -12.06 -3.18
N ASN A 137 -3.05 -11.69 -2.26
CA ASN A 137 -3.61 -12.63 -1.30
C ASN A 137 -4.89 -13.28 -1.87
N PRO A 138 -4.90 -14.59 -2.19
CA PRO A 138 -6.09 -15.27 -2.71
C PRO A 138 -7.21 -15.43 -1.67
N ASP A 139 -6.90 -15.30 -0.37
CA ASP A 139 -7.87 -15.42 0.72
C ASP A 139 -8.60 -14.09 0.99
N CYS A 140 -8.26 -13.02 0.26
CA CYS A 140 -8.86 -11.70 0.36
C CYS A 140 -9.53 -11.29 -0.95
N ASN A 141 -10.55 -10.44 -0.87
CA ASN A 141 -11.14 -9.85 -2.07
C ASN A 141 -10.10 -9.01 -2.83
N SER A 142 -9.98 -9.24 -4.14
CA SER A 142 -8.95 -8.62 -4.99
C SER A 142 -9.17 -7.14 -5.27
N THR A 143 -10.33 -6.55 -4.92
CA THR A 143 -10.68 -5.16 -5.24
C THR A 143 -9.58 -4.17 -4.85
N PHE A 144 -9.03 -4.28 -3.64
CA PHE A 144 -7.95 -3.40 -3.20
C PHE A 144 -6.63 -3.70 -3.91
N PHE A 145 -6.29 -4.98 -4.10
CA PHE A 145 -5.10 -5.37 -4.86
C PHE A 145 -5.13 -4.81 -6.29
N GLU A 146 -6.28 -4.87 -6.96
CA GLU A 146 -6.48 -4.44 -8.34
C GLU A 146 -6.54 -2.93 -8.52
N ASN A 147 -6.98 -2.18 -7.51
CA ASN A 147 -7.26 -0.74 -7.65
C ASN A 147 -6.33 0.17 -6.83
N TYR A 148 -5.56 -0.38 -5.88
CA TYR A 148 -4.63 0.40 -5.06
C TYR A 148 -3.20 0.11 -5.46
N GLY A 149 -2.40 1.17 -5.57
CA GLY A 149 -0.96 1.05 -5.62
C GLY A 149 -0.37 1.03 -4.24
N LEU A 150 0.84 0.49 -4.13
CA LEU A 150 1.64 0.57 -2.91
C LEU A 150 2.84 1.48 -3.11
N GLN A 151 3.16 2.28 -2.09
CA GLN A 151 4.46 2.91 -1.94
C GLN A 151 5.19 2.29 -0.76
N ALA A 152 6.24 1.51 -1.05
CA ALA A 152 7.10 0.91 -0.03
C ALA A 152 8.37 1.75 0.14
N SER A 153 8.70 2.11 1.37
CA SER A 153 9.85 2.94 1.71
C SER A 153 10.80 2.22 2.66
N VAL A 154 12.08 2.17 2.27
CA VAL A 154 13.19 1.65 3.07
C VAL A 154 14.14 2.81 3.37
N THR A 155 14.48 3.00 4.65
CA THR A 155 15.36 4.10 5.07
C THR A 155 16.61 3.51 5.74
N LEU A 156 17.78 3.88 5.21
CA LEU A 156 19.08 3.38 5.66
C LEU A 156 19.96 4.53 6.15
N ASP A 157 20.60 4.39 7.31
CA ASP A 157 21.57 5.36 7.81
C ASP A 157 22.85 5.28 6.97
N THR A 158 23.23 6.37 6.29
CA THR A 158 24.41 6.38 5.40
C THR A 158 25.74 6.34 6.16
N GLY A 159 25.74 6.51 7.48
CA GLY A 159 26.89 6.25 8.35
C GLY A 159 27.18 4.76 8.47
N LEU A 160 26.12 3.94 8.58
CA LEU A 160 26.18 2.49 8.80
C LEU A 160 26.11 1.69 7.49
N CYS A 161 25.41 2.22 6.48
CA CYS A 161 25.19 1.57 5.20
C CYS A 161 25.91 2.32 4.07
N LYS A 162 26.81 1.63 3.37
CA LYS A 162 27.57 2.13 2.22
C LYS A 162 27.25 1.33 0.96
N ASN A 163 27.57 1.91 -0.21
CA ASN A 163 27.38 1.24 -1.51
C ASN A 163 25.97 0.67 -1.70
N ILE A 164 24.96 1.47 -1.35
CA ILE A 164 23.56 1.07 -1.41
C ILE A 164 23.13 0.90 -2.88
N ILE A 165 22.66 -0.29 -3.24
CA ILE A 165 22.09 -0.62 -4.56
C ILE A 165 20.62 -1.01 -4.35
N ALA A 166 19.75 -0.38 -5.13
CA ALA A 166 18.30 -0.46 -4.95
C ALA A 166 17.60 -0.22 -6.30
N ASP A 167 17.66 -1.21 -7.17
CA ASP A 167 17.14 -1.08 -8.54
C ASP A 167 15.63 -0.88 -8.54
N GLY A 168 15.16 0.10 -9.33
CA GLY A 168 13.75 0.48 -9.40
C GLY A 168 13.25 1.33 -8.24
N ALA A 169 14.11 1.70 -7.28
CA ALA A 169 13.76 2.69 -6.27
C ALA A 169 13.97 4.11 -6.79
N THR A 170 13.05 5.01 -6.46
CA THR A 170 13.37 6.44 -6.39
C THR A 170 14.13 6.68 -5.10
N ALA A 171 15.35 7.18 -5.18
CA ALA A 171 16.24 7.26 -4.04
C ALA A 171 16.57 8.73 -3.71
N ALA A 172 16.26 9.16 -2.48
CA ALA A 172 16.51 10.51 -1.98
C ALA A 172 17.46 10.50 -0.77
N ASN A 173 18.08 11.65 -0.47
CA ASN A 173 18.85 11.85 0.76
C ASN A 173 18.02 12.68 1.73
N VAL A 174 17.85 12.19 2.95
CA VAL A 174 17.06 12.82 4.02
C VAL A 174 17.94 12.93 5.26
N GLY A 175 18.60 14.09 5.40
CA GLY A 175 19.61 14.29 6.44
C GLY A 175 20.76 13.28 6.30
N LYS A 176 20.99 12.46 7.33
CA LYS A 176 21.99 11.38 7.31
C LYS A 176 21.50 10.07 6.65
N ASN A 177 20.23 10.01 6.25
CA ASN A 177 19.63 8.79 5.73
C ASN A 177 19.54 8.79 4.20
N ARG A 178 19.61 7.59 3.63
CA ARG A 178 19.18 7.29 2.27
C ARG A 178 17.78 6.70 2.33
N GLN A 179 16.81 7.39 1.73
CA GLN A 179 15.45 6.88 1.59
C GLN A 179 15.27 6.29 0.20
N LEU A 180 14.79 5.06 0.14
CA LEU A 180 14.50 4.30 -1.07
C LEU A 180 13.00 4.09 -1.14
N THR A 181 12.35 4.63 -2.17
CA THR A 181 10.90 4.52 -2.35
C THR A 181 10.59 3.74 -3.62
N TYR A 182 9.80 2.69 -3.46
CA TYR A 182 9.31 1.85 -4.55
C TYR A 182 7.82 2.11 -4.75
N THR A 183 7.42 2.35 -5.99
CA THR A 183 6.01 2.42 -6.38
C THR A 183 5.63 1.12 -7.06
N ILE A 184 4.62 0.45 -6.52
CA ILE A 184 4.04 -0.78 -7.05
C ILE A 184 2.65 -0.41 -7.59
N LEU A 185 2.43 -0.72 -8.87
CA LEU A 185 1.19 -0.38 -9.56
C LEU A 185 0.05 -1.32 -9.14
N PRO A 186 -1.22 -0.90 -9.27
CA PRO A 186 -2.36 -1.73 -8.94
C PRO A 186 -2.38 -2.99 -9.80
N GLY A 187 -2.80 -4.11 -9.21
CA GLY A 187 -2.87 -5.40 -9.90
C GLY A 187 -1.51 -6.05 -10.18
N THR A 188 -0.41 -5.50 -9.67
CA THR A 188 0.94 -6.02 -9.94
C THR A 188 1.60 -6.63 -8.72
N GLU A 189 2.33 -7.71 -8.95
CA GLU A 189 3.24 -8.32 -7.98
C GLU A 189 4.65 -7.76 -8.16
N LYS A 190 5.45 -7.78 -7.09
CA LYS A 190 6.80 -7.21 -7.12
C LYS A 190 7.78 -7.97 -6.25
N ASP A 191 8.97 -8.17 -6.78
CA ASP A 191 10.17 -8.49 -6.00
C ASP A 191 11.10 -7.29 -5.97
N ILE A 192 11.58 -6.98 -4.78
CA ILE A 192 12.50 -5.89 -4.49
C ILE A 192 13.73 -6.48 -3.82
N THR A 193 14.91 -6.02 -4.26
CA THR A 193 16.19 -6.33 -3.60
C THR A 193 16.91 -5.04 -3.28
N VAL A 194 17.36 -4.91 -2.05
CA VAL A 194 18.22 -3.83 -1.59
C VAL A 194 19.51 -4.45 -1.07
N THR A 195 20.66 -3.95 -1.52
CA THR A 195 21.97 -4.38 -1.00
C THR A 195 22.76 -3.19 -0.49
N ALA A 196 23.63 -3.45 0.48
CA ALA A 196 24.55 -2.47 1.03
C ALA A 196 25.72 -3.16 1.72
N ASN A 197 26.84 -2.47 1.85
CA ASN A 197 27.90 -2.84 2.80
C ASN A 197 27.55 -2.20 4.13
N VAL A 198 27.39 -3.00 5.18
CA VAL A 198 26.93 -2.53 6.49
C VAL A 198 27.96 -2.73 7.58
N THR A 199 27.92 -1.84 8.55
CA THR A 199 28.64 -1.95 9.82
C THR A 199 27.66 -1.61 10.94
N ASP A 200 27.60 -2.43 11.98
CA ASP A 200 26.67 -2.33 13.10
C ASP A 200 25.23 -2.14 12.61
N PHE A 201 24.74 -3.08 11.78
CA PHE A 201 23.52 -2.88 11.01
C PHE A 201 22.30 -2.60 11.89
N GLU A 202 21.64 -1.47 11.60
CA GLU A 202 20.34 -1.09 12.15
C GLU A 202 19.53 -0.41 11.04
N MET A 203 18.21 -0.63 11.04
CA MET A 203 17.30 0.10 10.17
C MET A 203 15.96 0.36 10.85
N ALA A 204 15.29 1.44 10.45
CA ALA A 204 13.91 1.66 10.80
C ALA A 204 12.99 0.65 10.09
N ALA A 205 11.78 0.48 10.60
CA ALA A 205 10.76 -0.35 9.97
C ALA A 205 10.50 0.07 8.51
N ILE A 206 10.20 -0.92 7.66
CA ILE A 206 9.73 -0.68 6.30
C ILE A 206 8.33 -0.08 6.38
N ALA A 207 8.13 1.09 5.78
CA ALA A 207 6.82 1.73 5.72
C ALA A 207 6.18 1.44 4.37
N ILE A 208 4.93 0.97 4.38
CA ILE A 208 4.16 0.70 3.16
C ILE A 208 2.85 1.48 3.25
N VAL A 209 2.55 2.24 2.20
CA VAL A 209 1.30 3.00 2.09
C VAL A 209 0.52 2.49 0.89
N GLY A 210 -0.72 2.05 1.12
CA GLY A 210 -1.67 1.73 0.05
C GLY A 210 -2.51 2.95 -0.29
N LEU A 211 -2.50 3.36 -1.55
CA LEU A 211 -3.26 4.53 -2.01
C LEU A 211 -3.99 4.19 -3.31
N PRO A 212 -5.23 4.68 -3.51
CA PRO A 212 -5.85 4.64 -4.82
C PRO A 212 -4.97 5.49 -5.75
N LEU A 213 -4.40 4.85 -6.77
CA LEU A 213 -3.55 5.57 -7.72
C LEU A 213 -4.44 6.31 -8.70
N ASN A 214 -4.79 7.54 -8.33
CA ASN A 214 -5.29 8.53 -9.28
C ASN A 214 -4.09 9.12 -10.00
N MET A 215 -3.56 8.40 -10.99
CA MET A 215 -2.55 8.94 -11.87
C MET A 215 -3.25 9.91 -12.83
N GLU A 216 -3.00 11.21 -12.67
CA GLU A 216 -3.31 12.20 -13.70
C GLU A 216 -2.32 11.97 -14.85
N VAL A 217 -2.64 10.97 -15.66
CA VAL A 217 -1.89 10.67 -16.87
C VAL A 217 -2.26 11.75 -17.87
N ASP A 218 -1.34 12.67 -18.12
CA ASP A 218 -1.43 13.55 -19.27
C ASP A 218 -1.29 12.68 -20.53
N ILE A 219 -2.42 12.19 -21.04
CA ILE A 219 -2.50 11.32 -22.22
C ILE A 219 -1.87 12.02 -23.44
N ASP A 220 -1.81 13.35 -23.45
CA ASP A 220 -1.17 14.12 -24.54
C ASP A 220 0.37 14.03 -24.48
N SER A 221 0.94 13.65 -23.34
CA SER A 221 2.39 13.45 -23.15
C SER A 221 2.85 12.01 -23.42
N ILE A 222 1.93 11.03 -23.38
CA ILE A 222 2.21 9.67 -23.82
C ILE A 222 2.17 9.66 -25.34
N ASN A 223 3.32 9.44 -25.97
CA ASN A 223 3.40 9.31 -27.43
C ASN A 223 2.76 7.98 -27.86
N THR A 224 1.43 7.95 -27.93
CA THR A 224 0.62 6.78 -28.30
C THR A 224 1.02 6.21 -29.66
N ASP A 225 1.59 7.02 -30.55
CA ASP A 225 2.10 6.59 -31.85
C ASP A 225 3.31 5.67 -31.72
N GLU A 226 4.20 5.93 -30.75
CA GLU A 226 5.39 5.10 -30.50
C GLU A 226 4.99 3.77 -29.87
N LEU A 227 4.08 3.81 -28.88
CA LEU A 227 3.51 2.61 -28.28
C LEU A 227 2.77 1.74 -29.31
N THR A 228 2.00 2.36 -30.20
CA THR A 228 1.29 1.66 -31.28
C THR A 228 2.25 1.05 -32.30
N LYS A 229 3.36 1.74 -32.64
CA LYS A 229 4.40 1.19 -33.52
C LYS A 229 5.06 -0.05 -32.92
N GLU A 230 5.41 -0.01 -31.64
CA GLU A 230 6.02 -1.16 -30.96
C GLU A 230 5.02 -2.34 -30.83
N LEU A 231 3.74 -2.07 -30.61
CA LEU A 231 2.69 -3.10 -30.64
C LEU A 231 2.50 -3.72 -32.03
N ASN A 232 2.56 -2.91 -33.10
CA ASN A 232 2.47 -3.42 -34.46
C ASN A 232 3.70 -4.28 -34.82
N ARG A 233 4.90 -3.85 -34.43
CA ARG A 233 6.12 -4.66 -34.60
C ARG A 233 6.03 -6.01 -33.89
N LEU A 234 5.50 -6.02 -32.67
CA LEU A 234 5.28 -7.25 -31.93
C LEU A 234 4.30 -8.18 -32.67
N LYS A 235 3.20 -7.63 -33.21
CA LYS A 235 2.22 -8.38 -33.99
C LYS A 235 2.84 -8.99 -35.25
N ASP A 236 3.65 -8.22 -35.98
CA ASP A 236 4.31 -8.69 -37.19
C ASP A 236 5.31 -9.81 -36.89
N ALA A 237 6.10 -9.67 -35.81
CA ALA A 237 7.04 -10.71 -35.38
C ALA A 237 6.35 -12.01 -34.96
N VAL A 238 5.16 -11.93 -34.34
CA VAL A 238 4.36 -13.11 -34.01
C VAL A 238 3.81 -13.80 -35.26
N ALA A 239 3.40 -13.02 -36.27
CA ALA A 239 2.95 -13.57 -37.55
C ALA A 239 4.09 -14.28 -38.29
N GLU A 240 5.29 -13.67 -38.36
CA GLU A 240 6.46 -14.31 -38.98
C GLU A 240 6.86 -15.60 -38.26
N LEU A 241 6.72 -15.66 -36.93
CA LEU A 241 6.98 -16.86 -36.16
C LEU A 241 5.98 -17.99 -36.46
N ASP A 242 4.69 -17.65 -36.61
CA ASP A 242 3.64 -18.62 -36.96
C ASP A 242 3.83 -19.16 -38.37
N ASP A 243 4.12 -18.29 -39.33
CA ASP A 243 4.43 -18.66 -40.72
C ASP A 243 5.65 -19.59 -40.79
N GLY A 244 6.74 -19.23 -40.10
CA GLY A 244 7.94 -20.07 -40.04
C GLY A 244 7.72 -21.44 -39.38
N ALA A 245 6.86 -21.51 -38.36
CA ALA A 245 6.45 -22.78 -37.76
C ALA A 245 5.60 -23.63 -38.72
N GLY A 246 4.74 -22.98 -39.52
CA GLY A 246 3.98 -23.60 -40.60
C GLY A 246 4.88 -24.21 -41.68
N GLU A 247 5.85 -23.43 -42.17
CA GLU A 247 6.84 -23.90 -43.16
C GLU A 247 7.66 -25.08 -42.65
N LEU A 248 8.09 -25.06 -41.39
CA LEU A 248 8.83 -26.17 -40.78
C LEU A 248 7.98 -27.46 -40.71
N LYS A 249 6.71 -27.32 -40.33
CA LYS A 249 5.76 -28.45 -40.27
C LYS A 249 5.49 -29.06 -41.64
N ASP A 250 5.40 -28.23 -42.68
CA ASP A 250 5.18 -28.71 -44.04
C ASP A 250 6.46 -29.29 -44.66
N GLY A 251 7.63 -28.74 -44.32
CA GLY A 251 8.94 -29.30 -44.65
C GLY A 251 9.19 -30.67 -43.99
N ALA A 252 8.72 -30.89 -42.76
CA ALA A 252 8.84 -32.16 -42.04
C ALA A 252 7.91 -33.27 -42.56
N LYS A 253 6.97 -32.96 -43.47
CA LYS A 253 6.08 -33.93 -44.12
C LYS A 253 6.55 -34.39 -45.50
N ASN A 254 7.62 -33.79 -46.02
CA ASN A 254 8.34 -34.25 -47.22
C ASN A 254 9.59 -35.05 -46.82
#